data_AF-A0A6A5TTD7-F1
#
_entry.id   AF-A0A6A5TTD7-F1
#
_cell.length_a   1.000
_cell.length_b   1.000
_cell.length_c   1.000
_cell.angle_alpha   90.00
_cell.angle_beta   90.00
_cell.angle_gamma   90.00
#
_symmetry.space_group_name_H-M   'P 1'
#
loop_
_entity.id
_entity.type
_entity.pdbx_description
1 polymer ?
#
loop_
_entity_poly.entity_id
_entity_poly.type
_entity_poly.pdbx_seq_one_letter_code
_entity_poly.pdbx_strand_id
1 'polypeptide(L)'
;MGRHANPDIRRAFAEFQDQDTPSKCNKVRCLHCGFVRAKNTTRQIEHLNDCQAYLASPEAQAHMAAQQRQDAAQQIDANIAQGSGVLNGQHPNPNLQVHRRGPNAKRARDGQPIAPNLPMQPNVSPSLTAHLLTITSASFTQATQQPFLSHAGCGSLAPGPLSQWLVQDGYYQRGYIRFIGQLLSKIRLPQTQNSQFHPMYRTMDLLISALNNMRREMQFFEITATKYGLTLRQDPPTPITRALLDLFVSASSSSASMLEGMVVLWGTEHCYRSAWQYASSFSTSLSTPSTDSHIVALHQALIPNWTSPAFSKFVDATRLLVDELANITTTRDGKEEMNRCEEIFRQICWLEERFWPDVNGMGEEDVTARLGPDLGPMGPGMDNINGPMNGPMNNGPMNNRPIDNGPMNGPRSNPMNNPLNGQLNRQMNGGDGSERNGRNSFSLSNGDGLESVGQDA
;
A
#
# COMPACT_ATOMS: atom_id res chain seq x y z
N MET A 1 -27.00 -22.31 26.83
CA MET A 1 -27.11 -23.45 25.88
C MET A 1 -25.70 -23.99 25.60
N GLY A 2 -25.55 -25.28 25.29
CA GLY A 2 -24.23 -25.89 25.11
C GLY A 2 -23.52 -25.37 23.86
N ARG A 3 -22.20 -25.12 23.94
CA ARG A 3 -21.38 -24.90 22.74
C ARG A 3 -21.37 -26.20 21.94
N HIS A 4 -21.73 -26.14 20.66
CA HIS A 4 -21.62 -27.28 19.74
C HIS A 4 -20.14 -27.59 19.49
N ALA A 5 -19.54 -28.38 20.38
CA ALA A 5 -18.22 -28.96 20.15
C ALA A 5 -18.34 -29.97 19.00
N ASN A 6 -17.47 -29.85 18.00
CA ASN A 6 -17.36 -30.82 16.91
C ASN A 6 -17.22 -32.24 17.53
N PRO A 7 -18.08 -33.21 17.16
CA PRO A 7 -18.09 -34.55 17.75
C PRO A 7 -16.73 -35.27 17.61
N ASP A 8 -15.99 -35.03 16.53
CA ASP A 8 -14.74 -35.71 16.23
C ASP A 8 -13.65 -35.32 17.24
N ILE A 9 -13.61 -34.06 17.67
CA ILE A 9 -12.68 -33.57 18.70
C ILE A 9 -12.91 -34.29 20.04
N ARG A 10 -14.16 -34.70 20.33
CA ARG A 10 -14.52 -35.43 21.55
C ARG A 10 -14.26 -36.94 21.47
N ARG A 11 -13.99 -37.47 20.26
CA ARG A 11 -13.63 -38.89 20.03
C ARG A 11 -12.12 -39.06 19.88
N ALA A 12 -11.49 -38.21 19.08
CA ALA A 12 -10.07 -38.31 18.76
C ALA A 12 -9.10 -37.82 19.86
N PHE A 13 -9.60 -37.22 20.95
CA PHE A 13 -8.78 -36.75 22.07
C PHE A 13 -9.31 -37.20 23.43
N ALA A 14 -8.42 -37.74 24.27
CA ALA A 14 -8.65 -37.90 25.70
C ALA A 14 -8.08 -36.70 26.49
N GLU A 15 -8.83 -36.21 27.48
CA GLU A 15 -8.36 -35.18 28.42
C GLU A 15 -7.61 -35.83 29.59
N PHE A 16 -6.53 -35.20 30.06
CA PHE A 16 -5.86 -35.58 31.30
C PHE A 16 -5.27 -34.36 32.02
N GLN A 17 -5.02 -34.52 33.31
CA GLN A 17 -4.26 -33.57 34.12
C GLN A 17 -2.94 -34.22 34.51
N ASP A 18 -1.91 -33.40 34.62
CA ASP A 18 -0.52 -33.80 34.76
C ASP A 18 -0.08 -33.51 36.19
N GLN A 19 0.32 -34.55 36.93
CA GLN A 19 0.62 -34.42 38.37
C GLN A 19 1.99 -33.77 38.62
N ASP A 20 2.97 -34.02 37.74
CA ASP A 20 4.34 -33.50 37.88
C ASP A 20 4.45 -32.03 37.44
N THR A 21 3.50 -31.55 36.63
CA THR A 21 3.41 -30.13 36.24
C THR A 21 1.98 -29.58 36.38
N PRO A 22 1.61 -29.01 37.56
CA PRO A 22 0.27 -28.46 37.82
C PRO A 22 0.01 -27.12 37.13
N SER A 23 0.16 -27.09 35.80
CA SER A 23 -0.28 -25.99 34.94
C SER A 23 -1.81 -25.86 35.01
N LYS A 24 -2.34 -24.65 35.19
CA LYS A 24 -3.79 -24.36 35.36
C LYS A 24 -4.69 -24.67 34.14
N CYS A 25 -4.20 -25.42 33.15
CA CYS A 25 -4.88 -25.74 31.90
C CYS A 25 -4.87 -27.25 31.67
N ASN A 26 -6.04 -27.86 31.45
CA ASN A 26 -6.15 -29.28 31.08
C ASN A 26 -5.28 -29.60 29.85
N LYS A 27 -4.62 -30.76 29.86
CA LYS A 27 -3.91 -31.31 28.71
C LYS A 27 -4.82 -32.29 27.96
N VAL A 28 -4.56 -32.48 26.67
CA VAL A 28 -5.27 -33.43 25.80
C VAL A 28 -4.26 -34.28 25.04
N ARG A 29 -4.57 -35.56 24.86
CA ARG A 29 -3.79 -36.51 24.07
C ARG A 29 -4.60 -36.96 22.86
N CYS A 30 -4.04 -36.84 21.66
CA CYS A 30 -4.60 -37.45 20.46
C CYS A 30 -4.55 -38.97 20.57
N LEU A 31 -5.67 -39.66 20.40
CA LEU A 31 -5.76 -41.12 20.56
C LEU A 31 -5.16 -41.90 19.38
N HIS A 32 -4.96 -41.25 18.22
CA HIS A 32 -4.47 -41.90 17.00
C HIS A 32 -2.94 -41.84 16.85
N CYS A 33 -2.29 -40.79 17.37
CA CYS A 33 -0.82 -40.63 17.31
C CYS A 33 -0.14 -40.37 18.67
N GLY A 34 -0.90 -40.34 19.78
CA GLY A 34 -0.37 -40.15 21.13
C GLY A 34 0.11 -38.74 21.48
N PHE A 35 0.08 -37.79 20.53
CA PHE A 35 0.56 -36.41 20.71
C PHE A 35 -0.18 -35.65 21.82
N VAL A 36 0.56 -34.96 22.68
CA VAL A 36 0.06 -34.24 23.87
C VAL A 36 0.14 -32.74 23.67
N ARG A 37 -0.93 -32.02 24.02
CA ARG A 37 -0.97 -30.55 23.98
C ARG A 37 -1.97 -29.96 24.98
N ALA A 38 -1.88 -28.66 25.26
CA ALA A 38 -2.90 -27.97 26.08
C ALA A 38 -4.25 -27.91 25.36
N LYS A 39 -5.36 -28.11 26.11
CA LYS A 39 -6.74 -28.12 25.60
C LYS A 39 -7.10 -26.79 24.92
N ASN A 40 -7.22 -26.82 23.59
CA ASN A 40 -7.61 -25.69 22.77
C ASN A 40 -8.22 -26.23 21.48
N THR A 41 -9.50 -25.92 21.24
CA THR A 41 -10.32 -26.53 20.19
C THR A 41 -9.81 -26.27 18.78
N THR A 42 -9.42 -25.03 18.44
CA THR A 42 -8.87 -24.68 17.11
C THR A 42 -7.62 -25.49 16.82
N ARG A 43 -6.68 -25.49 17.75
CA ARG A 43 -5.43 -26.28 17.67
C ARG A 43 -5.62 -27.80 17.84
N GLN A 44 -6.84 -28.26 18.15
CA GLN A 44 -7.20 -29.69 18.07
C GLN A 44 -7.68 -30.03 16.66
N ILE A 45 -8.40 -29.14 15.98
CA ILE A 45 -8.81 -29.28 14.58
C ILE A 45 -7.58 -29.25 13.66
N GLU A 46 -6.70 -28.25 13.84
CA GLU A 46 -5.41 -28.15 13.13
C GLU A 46 -4.66 -29.49 13.19
N HIS A 47 -4.47 -30.01 14.41
CA HIS A 47 -3.78 -31.29 14.60
C HIS A 47 -4.48 -32.49 13.91
N LEU A 48 -5.81 -32.55 13.87
CA LEU A 48 -6.50 -33.65 13.18
C LEU A 48 -6.37 -33.58 11.65
N ASN A 49 -6.32 -32.36 11.09
CA ASN A 49 -6.08 -32.15 9.66
C ASN A 49 -4.67 -32.59 9.25
N ASP A 50 -3.69 -32.50 10.14
CA ASP A 50 -2.29 -32.90 9.88
C ASP A 50 -1.99 -34.36 10.32
N CYS A 51 -2.79 -34.93 11.23
CA CYS A 51 -2.54 -36.24 11.83
C CYS A 51 -2.87 -37.38 10.86
N GLN A 52 -1.86 -37.85 10.12
CA GLN A 52 -1.97 -38.97 9.17
C GLN A 52 -2.59 -40.24 9.79
N ALA A 53 -2.33 -40.53 11.06
CA ALA A 53 -2.93 -41.66 11.78
C ALA A 53 -4.44 -41.49 12.05
N TYR A 54 -4.95 -40.27 12.13
CA TYR A 54 -6.38 -39.97 12.16
C TYR A 54 -6.98 -39.96 10.76
N LEU A 55 -6.32 -39.35 9.76
CA LEU A 55 -6.79 -39.32 8.37
C LEU A 55 -6.93 -40.72 7.76
N ALA A 56 -6.04 -41.64 8.12
CA ALA A 56 -6.10 -43.05 7.73
C ALA A 56 -7.18 -43.87 8.48
N SER A 57 -7.85 -43.29 9.49
CA SER A 57 -8.87 -43.99 10.27
C SER A 57 -10.23 -44.08 9.54
N PRO A 58 -11.06 -45.09 9.82
CA PRO A 58 -12.42 -45.18 9.30
C PRO A 58 -13.30 -43.98 9.67
N GLU A 59 -13.01 -43.29 10.79
CA GLU A 59 -13.79 -42.16 11.29
C GLU A 59 -13.62 -40.92 10.40
N ALA A 60 -12.37 -40.57 10.04
CA ALA A 60 -12.08 -39.47 9.12
C ALA A 60 -12.61 -39.73 7.71
N GLN A 61 -12.54 -40.99 7.24
CA GLN A 61 -13.08 -41.40 5.94
C GLN A 61 -14.61 -41.27 5.90
N ALA A 62 -15.30 -41.64 6.99
CA ALA A 62 -16.74 -41.45 7.12
C ALA A 62 -17.14 -39.96 7.12
N HIS A 63 -16.35 -39.08 7.74
CA HIS A 63 -16.58 -37.62 7.70
C HIS A 63 -16.47 -37.07 6.27
N MET A 64 -15.39 -37.38 5.53
CA MET A 64 -15.25 -36.92 4.14
C MET A 64 -16.39 -37.43 3.24
N ALA A 65 -16.81 -38.69 3.43
CA ALA A 65 -17.95 -39.27 2.70
C ALA A 65 -19.33 -38.72 3.15
N ALA A 66 -19.41 -37.97 4.25
CA ALA A 66 -20.60 -37.21 4.64
C ALA A 66 -20.55 -35.78 4.05
N GLN A 67 -19.38 -35.14 4.06
CA GLN A 67 -19.18 -33.80 3.52
C GLN A 67 -19.44 -33.74 2.01
N GLN A 68 -18.94 -34.70 1.23
CA GLN A 68 -19.26 -34.85 -0.20
C GLN A 68 -20.76 -35.05 -0.47
N ARG A 69 -21.53 -35.60 0.50
CA ARG A 69 -23.00 -35.72 0.40
C ARG A 69 -23.73 -34.44 0.76
N GLN A 70 -23.13 -33.52 1.50
CA GLN A 70 -23.69 -32.18 1.73
C GLN A 70 -23.51 -31.29 0.49
N ASP A 71 -22.36 -31.34 -0.18
CA ASP A 71 -22.12 -30.59 -1.42
C ASP A 71 -23.11 -31.01 -2.53
N ALA A 72 -23.43 -32.30 -2.63
CA ALA A 72 -24.41 -32.82 -3.59
C ALA A 72 -25.86 -32.38 -3.31
N ALA A 73 -26.20 -32.01 -2.07
CA ALA A 73 -27.55 -31.62 -1.67
C ALA A 73 -27.85 -30.11 -1.85
N GLN A 74 -26.81 -29.27 -1.93
CA GLN A 74 -26.95 -27.80 -1.97
C GLN A 74 -27.34 -27.20 -3.33
N GLN A 75 -27.68 -28.03 -4.34
CA GLN A 75 -28.08 -27.54 -5.67
C GLN A 75 -29.58 -27.25 -5.85
N ILE A 76 -30.45 -27.57 -4.88
CA ILE A 76 -31.91 -27.56 -5.09
C ILE A 76 -32.68 -26.48 -4.32
N ASP A 77 -32.28 -26.12 -3.09
CA ASP A 77 -33.05 -25.14 -2.29
C ASP A 77 -32.19 -23.96 -1.82
N ALA A 78 -32.70 -22.74 -2.05
CA ALA A 78 -31.98 -21.49 -1.88
C ALA A 78 -32.93 -20.40 -1.37
N ASN A 79 -33.55 -20.63 -0.20
CA ASN A 79 -34.32 -19.62 0.50
C ASN A 79 -34.25 -19.76 2.03
N ILE A 80 -34.48 -18.64 2.72
CA ILE A 80 -34.38 -18.46 4.20
C ILE A 80 -32.93 -18.53 4.73
N ALA A 81 -32.66 -17.75 5.77
CA ALA A 81 -31.31 -17.39 6.22
C ALA A 81 -31.06 -17.64 7.71
N GLN A 82 -29.81 -17.95 8.06
CA GLN A 82 -29.12 -17.61 9.32
C GLN A 82 -27.64 -18.04 9.22
N GLY A 83 -26.67 -17.46 9.94
CA GLY A 83 -26.80 -16.29 10.82
C GLY A 83 -25.88 -16.27 12.04
N SER A 84 -24.56 -16.47 11.90
CA SER A 84 -23.54 -16.08 12.91
C SER A 84 -22.12 -16.33 12.39
N GLY A 85 -21.26 -15.29 12.36
CA GLY A 85 -19.85 -15.42 11.92
C GLY A 85 -19.09 -14.11 11.68
N VAL A 86 -19.72 -12.96 11.89
CA VAL A 86 -19.28 -11.63 11.40
C VAL A 86 -17.99 -11.09 12.07
N LEU A 87 -17.53 -11.69 13.18
CA LEU A 87 -16.50 -11.10 14.06
C LEU A 87 -15.07 -11.67 13.91
N ASN A 88 -14.83 -12.63 13.01
CA ASN A 88 -13.50 -13.28 12.87
C ASN A 88 -12.66 -12.86 11.64
N GLY A 89 -13.22 -12.11 10.68
CA GLY A 89 -12.44 -11.36 9.67
C GLY A 89 -11.50 -12.11 8.71
N GLN A 90 -11.48 -13.45 8.70
CA GLN A 90 -10.57 -14.27 7.86
C GLN A 90 -11.11 -14.61 6.46
N HIS A 91 -12.30 -14.13 6.10
CA HIS A 91 -12.83 -14.21 4.74
C HIS A 91 -13.15 -12.80 4.21
N PRO A 92 -13.02 -12.56 2.89
CA PRO A 92 -13.58 -11.35 2.29
C PRO A 92 -15.10 -11.32 2.51
N ASN A 93 -15.69 -10.12 2.46
CA ASN A 93 -17.14 -9.91 2.60
C ASN A 93 -17.90 -10.93 1.69
N PRO A 94 -18.80 -11.78 2.24
CA PRO A 94 -19.46 -12.83 1.45
C PRO A 94 -20.39 -12.31 0.33
N ASN A 95 -20.68 -11.00 0.34
CA ASN A 95 -21.41 -10.30 -0.72
C ASN A 95 -20.51 -9.89 -1.90
N LEU A 96 -19.18 -9.97 -1.78
CA LEU A 96 -18.22 -9.60 -2.83
C LEU A 96 -18.07 -10.72 -3.89
N GLN A 97 -19.19 -11.24 -4.39
CA GLN A 97 -19.23 -12.33 -5.37
C GLN A 97 -18.89 -11.84 -6.79
N VAL A 98 -17.61 -11.52 -6.99
CA VAL A 98 -17.05 -11.19 -8.31
C VAL A 98 -16.93 -12.47 -9.15
N HIS A 99 -18.06 -13.01 -9.64
CA HIS A 99 -18.21 -13.80 -10.89
C HIS A 99 -19.67 -14.29 -11.13
N ARG A 100 -20.62 -13.38 -11.41
CA ARG A 100 -21.85 -13.71 -12.17
C ARG A 100 -22.22 -12.60 -13.15
N ARG A 101 -22.11 -12.87 -14.46
CA ARG A 101 -22.78 -12.06 -15.50
C ARG A 101 -24.29 -12.32 -15.40
N GLY A 102 -25.06 -11.29 -15.07
CA GLY A 102 -26.52 -11.41 -14.93
C GLY A 102 -27.21 -11.64 -16.28
N PRO A 103 -28.21 -12.55 -16.38
CA PRO A 103 -28.93 -12.79 -17.63
C PRO A 103 -30.06 -11.77 -17.82
N ASN A 104 -29.99 -10.94 -18.87
CA ASN A 104 -31.14 -10.10 -19.23
C ASN A 104 -31.18 -9.76 -20.74
N ALA A 105 -31.61 -10.72 -21.55
CA ALA A 105 -32.00 -10.51 -22.95
C ALA A 105 -33.44 -11.04 -23.13
N LYS A 106 -34.39 -10.15 -23.44
CA LYS A 106 -35.80 -10.51 -23.60
C LYS A 106 -35.99 -11.26 -24.92
N ARG A 107 -36.74 -12.37 -24.90
CA ARG A 107 -37.01 -13.19 -26.10
C ARG A 107 -37.82 -12.41 -27.14
N ALA A 108 -37.34 -12.40 -28.39
CA ALA A 108 -38.10 -11.99 -29.56
C ALA A 108 -38.09 -13.12 -30.61
N ARG A 109 -39.20 -13.85 -30.61
CA ARG A 109 -39.86 -14.64 -31.67
C ARG A 109 -39.14 -14.93 -33.03
N ASP A 110 -39.13 -16.21 -33.37
CA ASP A 110 -39.17 -16.88 -34.69
C ASP A 110 -38.14 -16.52 -35.80
N GLY A 111 -37.18 -17.45 -36.01
CA GLY A 111 -37.02 -18.10 -37.32
C GLY A 111 -35.98 -17.59 -38.33
N GLN A 112 -34.70 -17.95 -38.16
CA GLN A 112 -33.72 -18.13 -39.25
C GLN A 112 -32.77 -19.32 -38.93
N PRO A 113 -32.19 -20.00 -39.94
CA PRO A 113 -31.30 -21.15 -39.72
C PRO A 113 -29.94 -20.75 -39.16
N ILE A 114 -29.33 -21.68 -38.42
CA ILE A 114 -28.08 -21.47 -37.67
C ILE A 114 -26.88 -21.39 -38.63
N ALA A 115 -26.22 -20.23 -38.68
CA ALA A 115 -24.88 -20.11 -39.26
C ALA A 115 -23.84 -20.84 -38.39
N PRO A 116 -22.78 -21.43 -38.96
CA PRO A 116 -21.78 -22.17 -38.19
C PRO A 116 -21.07 -21.27 -37.17
N ASN A 117 -20.92 -21.76 -35.94
CA ASN A 117 -20.23 -21.05 -34.86
C ASN A 117 -18.75 -20.83 -35.23
N LEU A 118 -18.42 -19.61 -35.64
CA LEU A 118 -17.05 -19.11 -35.52
C LEU A 118 -16.72 -19.02 -34.02
N PRO A 119 -15.53 -19.47 -33.57
CA PRO A 119 -15.12 -19.33 -32.18
C PRO A 119 -14.93 -17.85 -31.87
N MET A 120 -15.92 -17.24 -31.22
CA MET A 120 -15.88 -15.85 -30.81
C MET A 120 -14.71 -15.66 -29.85
N GLN A 121 -13.66 -14.98 -30.31
CA GLN A 121 -12.50 -14.70 -29.47
C GLN A 121 -12.96 -13.98 -28.20
N PRO A 122 -12.41 -14.31 -27.02
CA PRO A 122 -12.74 -13.58 -25.81
C PRO A 122 -12.33 -12.12 -25.99
N ASN A 123 -13.28 -11.19 -25.91
CA ASN A 123 -12.97 -9.76 -25.88
C ASN A 123 -12.12 -9.47 -24.65
N VAL A 124 -10.81 -9.39 -24.83
CA VAL A 124 -9.86 -8.98 -23.82
C VAL A 124 -10.01 -7.47 -23.65
N SER A 125 -10.67 -7.04 -22.58
CA SER A 125 -10.70 -5.63 -22.18
C SER A 125 -9.27 -5.12 -21.96
N PRO A 126 -8.92 -3.90 -22.41
CA PRO A 126 -7.65 -3.28 -22.08
C PRO A 126 -7.38 -3.29 -20.57
N SER A 127 -6.15 -3.56 -20.17
CA SER A 127 -5.72 -3.52 -18.77
C SER A 127 -4.70 -2.39 -18.60
N LEU A 128 -5.08 -1.37 -17.84
CA LEU A 128 -4.18 -0.27 -17.48
C LEU A 128 -3.00 -0.81 -16.68
N THR A 129 -3.29 -1.70 -15.72
CA THR A 129 -2.26 -2.27 -14.83
C THR A 129 -1.22 -3.10 -15.58
N ALA A 130 -1.62 -3.84 -16.63
CA ALA A 130 -0.69 -4.55 -17.51
C ALA A 130 0.13 -3.60 -18.39
N HIS A 131 -0.46 -2.52 -18.91
CA HIS A 131 0.26 -1.49 -19.68
C HIS A 131 1.34 -0.82 -18.83
N LEU A 132 0.97 -0.36 -17.62
CA LEU A 132 1.88 0.26 -16.65
C LEU A 132 3.09 -0.63 -16.31
N LEU A 133 2.86 -1.92 -16.01
CA LEU A 133 3.94 -2.88 -15.76
C LEU A 133 4.82 -3.14 -17.00
N THR A 134 4.25 -3.09 -18.20
CA THR A 134 5.01 -3.29 -19.45
C THR A 134 6.00 -2.14 -19.66
N ILE A 135 5.53 -0.89 -19.54
CA ILE A 135 6.33 0.31 -19.83
C ILE A 135 7.35 0.67 -18.74
N THR A 136 7.20 0.17 -17.51
CA THR A 136 8.17 0.39 -16.41
C THR A 136 8.91 -0.86 -15.94
N SER A 137 8.78 -2.00 -16.65
CA SER A 137 9.31 -3.31 -16.27
C SER A 137 10.72 -3.33 -15.65
N ALA A 138 11.68 -2.59 -16.21
CA ALA A 138 13.03 -2.45 -15.64
C ALA A 138 13.03 -1.71 -14.29
N SER A 139 12.38 -0.54 -14.21
CA SER A 139 12.26 0.25 -12.98
C SER A 139 11.43 -0.45 -11.90
N PHE A 140 10.41 -1.23 -12.28
CA PHE A 140 9.65 -2.07 -11.36
C PHE A 140 10.50 -3.21 -10.79
N THR A 141 11.41 -3.78 -11.59
CA THR A 141 12.40 -4.77 -11.12
C THR A 141 13.36 -4.13 -10.12
N GLN A 142 13.87 -2.93 -10.41
CA GLN A 142 14.72 -2.16 -9.48
C GLN A 142 13.97 -1.78 -8.19
N ALA A 143 12.70 -1.39 -8.28
CA ALA A 143 11.84 -1.06 -7.14
C ALA A 143 11.59 -2.23 -6.17
N THR A 144 11.69 -3.48 -6.66
CA THR A 144 11.22 -4.68 -5.94
C THR A 144 12.31 -5.72 -5.66
N GLN A 145 13.54 -5.52 -6.15
CA GLN A 145 14.65 -6.46 -6.00
C GLN A 145 15.90 -5.79 -5.39
N GLN A 146 15.70 -5.09 -4.27
CA GLN A 146 16.75 -4.39 -3.53
C GLN A 146 17.58 -5.31 -2.62
N PRO A 147 18.88 -5.01 -2.35
CA PRO A 147 19.75 -5.81 -1.48
C PRO A 147 19.19 -6.03 -0.06
N PHE A 148 18.48 -5.03 0.49
CA PHE A 148 17.77 -5.17 1.77
C PHE A 148 16.85 -6.41 1.79
N LEU A 149 16.14 -6.68 0.70
CA LEU A 149 15.16 -7.74 0.58
C LEU A 149 15.81 -9.12 0.43
N SER A 150 16.92 -9.22 -0.30
CA SER A 150 17.68 -10.48 -0.40
C SER A 150 18.41 -10.80 0.91
N HIS A 151 19.00 -9.81 1.60
CA HIS A 151 19.55 -10.00 2.94
C HIS A 151 18.49 -10.36 3.99
N ALA A 152 17.31 -9.73 3.92
CA ALA A 152 16.16 -10.10 4.75
C ALA A 152 15.67 -11.53 4.46
N GLY A 153 15.68 -11.93 3.18
CA GLY A 153 15.28 -13.25 2.71
C GLY A 153 16.26 -14.37 3.05
N CYS A 154 17.56 -14.09 3.03
CA CYS A 154 18.65 -15.00 3.41
C CYS A 154 18.88 -15.10 4.93
N GLY A 155 18.22 -14.25 5.73
CA GLY A 155 18.44 -14.16 7.17
C GLY A 155 19.78 -13.55 7.57
N SER A 156 20.38 -12.71 6.72
CA SER A 156 21.68 -12.05 6.91
C SER A 156 21.61 -10.53 7.04
N LEU A 157 20.40 -9.95 7.11
CA LEU A 157 20.21 -8.52 7.37
C LEU A 157 20.62 -8.16 8.81
N ALA A 158 21.33 -7.05 9.01
CA ALA A 158 21.62 -6.52 10.34
C ALA A 158 20.35 -5.94 11.04
N PRO A 159 20.36 -5.79 12.38
CA PRO A 159 19.22 -5.21 13.09
C PRO A 159 19.02 -3.70 12.83
N GLY A 160 20.09 -2.97 12.50
CA GLY A 160 20.06 -1.53 12.20
C GLY A 160 19.18 -1.18 10.98
N PRO A 161 19.44 -1.76 9.79
CA PRO A 161 18.59 -1.58 8.61
C PRO A 161 17.13 -1.99 8.86
N LEU A 162 16.88 -3.12 9.55
CA LEU A 162 15.50 -3.51 9.87
C LEU A 162 14.80 -2.46 10.71
N SER A 163 15.47 -1.91 11.72
CA SER A 163 14.91 -0.82 12.53
C SER A 163 14.72 0.47 11.71
N GLN A 164 15.61 0.80 10.77
CA GLN A 164 15.43 1.98 9.91
C GLN A 164 14.14 1.83 9.11
N TRP A 165 13.97 0.71 8.41
CA TRP A 165 12.76 0.45 7.61
C TRP A 165 11.49 0.45 8.47
N LEU A 166 11.45 -0.25 9.62
CA LEU A 166 10.28 -0.28 10.52
C LEU A 166 9.82 1.13 10.96
N VAL A 167 10.77 2.05 11.17
CA VAL A 167 10.49 3.44 11.56
C VAL A 167 9.96 4.26 10.38
N GLN A 168 10.58 4.15 9.20
CA GLN A 168 10.16 4.88 8.00
C GLN A 168 8.81 4.39 7.47
N ASP A 169 8.57 3.09 7.52
CA ASP A 169 7.29 2.47 7.20
C ASP A 169 6.19 2.93 8.17
N GLY A 170 6.49 3.03 9.47
CA GLY A 170 5.60 3.65 10.44
C GLY A 170 5.17 5.09 10.08
N TYR A 171 5.98 5.88 9.38
CA TYR A 171 5.55 7.18 8.85
C TYR A 171 4.68 7.03 7.60
N TYR A 172 5.04 6.15 6.67
CA TYR A 172 4.26 5.82 5.47
C TYR A 172 2.82 5.36 5.82
N GLN A 173 2.67 4.43 6.77
CA GLN A 173 1.38 3.93 7.29
C GLN A 173 0.46 5.08 7.78
N ARG A 174 1.03 6.07 8.47
CA ARG A 174 0.29 7.25 8.97
C ARG A 174 -0.14 8.19 7.84
N GLY A 175 0.63 8.28 6.76
CA GLY A 175 0.24 8.99 5.53
C GLY A 175 -0.87 8.28 4.77
N TYR A 176 -0.73 6.98 4.60
CA TYR A 176 -1.70 6.10 3.92
C TYR A 176 -3.11 6.25 4.49
N ILE A 177 -3.25 6.33 5.83
CA ILE A 177 -4.56 6.56 6.47
C ILE A 177 -5.22 7.88 6.00
N ARG A 178 -4.44 8.96 5.84
CA ARG A 178 -4.93 10.25 5.34
C ARG A 178 -5.29 10.17 3.87
N PHE A 179 -4.40 9.58 3.07
CA PHE A 179 -4.58 9.33 1.63
C PHE A 179 -5.89 8.61 1.33
N ILE A 180 -6.14 7.46 1.96
CA ILE A 180 -7.36 6.67 1.75
C ILE A 180 -8.61 7.39 2.28
N GLY A 181 -8.52 8.11 3.40
CA GLY A 181 -9.60 8.97 3.89
C GLY A 181 -9.96 10.09 2.90
N GLN A 182 -8.97 10.67 2.22
CA GLN A 182 -9.17 11.68 1.18
C GLN A 182 -9.74 11.06 -0.12
N LEU A 183 -9.33 9.85 -0.50
CA LEU A 183 -9.98 9.14 -1.63
C LEU A 183 -11.46 8.81 -1.32
N LEU A 184 -11.77 8.36 -0.10
CA LEU A 184 -13.16 8.11 0.33
C LEU A 184 -14.03 9.38 0.24
N SER A 185 -13.52 10.55 0.63
CA SER A 185 -14.29 11.82 0.53
C SER A 185 -14.50 12.31 -0.91
N LYS A 186 -13.66 11.87 -1.86
CA LYS A 186 -13.79 12.13 -3.30
C LYS A 186 -14.84 11.26 -3.99
N ILE A 187 -15.23 10.11 -3.43
CA ILE A 187 -16.24 9.22 -4.05
C ILE A 187 -17.59 9.93 -4.22
N ARG A 188 -18.28 9.63 -5.32
CA ARG A 188 -19.67 10.00 -5.57
C ARG A 188 -20.47 8.73 -5.82
N LEU A 189 -21.41 8.43 -4.91
CA LEU A 189 -22.25 7.24 -4.98
C LEU A 189 -23.53 7.58 -5.75
N PRO A 190 -23.76 7.02 -6.96
CA PRO A 190 -25.00 7.24 -7.69
C PRO A 190 -26.14 6.41 -7.09
N GLN A 191 -27.37 6.92 -7.19
CA GLN A 191 -28.57 6.14 -6.86
C GLN A 191 -28.72 5.00 -7.88
N THR A 192 -28.61 3.76 -7.42
CA THR A 192 -28.71 2.55 -8.25
C THR A 192 -29.56 1.49 -7.56
N GLN A 193 -30.23 0.64 -8.34
CA GLN A 193 -31.06 -0.45 -7.80
C GLN A 193 -30.24 -1.61 -7.21
N ASN A 194 -28.96 -1.71 -7.56
CA ASN A 194 -28.04 -2.70 -7.00
C ASN A 194 -26.62 -2.11 -6.90
N SER A 195 -26.22 -1.78 -5.67
CA SER A 195 -24.90 -1.23 -5.35
C SER A 195 -23.78 -2.27 -5.40
N GLN A 196 -24.06 -3.57 -5.15
CA GLN A 196 -23.03 -4.61 -4.98
C GLN A 196 -22.12 -4.78 -6.21
N PHE A 197 -22.67 -4.56 -7.40
CA PHE A 197 -21.93 -4.66 -8.67
C PHE A 197 -21.44 -3.31 -9.19
N HIS A 198 -21.81 -2.19 -8.57
CA HIS A 198 -21.49 -0.86 -9.07
C HIS A 198 -20.05 -0.44 -8.69
N PRO A 199 -19.19 -0.03 -9.66
CA PRO A 199 -17.76 0.21 -9.42
C PRO A 199 -17.46 1.16 -8.25
N MET A 200 -18.18 2.29 -8.12
CA MET A 200 -17.98 3.25 -7.03
C MET A 200 -18.24 2.68 -5.62
N TYR A 201 -19.21 1.77 -5.48
CA TYR A 201 -19.49 1.12 -4.19
C TYR A 201 -18.43 0.07 -3.87
N ARG A 202 -18.02 -0.74 -4.85
CA ARG A 202 -16.91 -1.69 -4.69
C ARG A 202 -15.56 -0.99 -4.41
N THR A 203 -15.35 0.20 -4.98
CA THR A 203 -14.20 1.06 -4.67
C THR A 203 -14.26 1.56 -3.22
N MET A 204 -15.42 2.05 -2.77
CA MET A 204 -15.63 2.45 -1.38
C MET A 204 -15.36 1.29 -0.40
N ASP A 205 -15.92 0.10 -0.66
CA ASP A 205 -15.72 -1.09 0.17
C ASP A 205 -14.25 -1.52 0.22
N LEU A 206 -13.50 -1.38 -0.89
CA LEU A 206 -12.07 -1.65 -0.94
C LEU A 206 -11.27 -0.63 -0.12
N LEU A 207 -11.55 0.67 -0.26
CA LEU A 207 -10.87 1.72 0.53
C LEU A 207 -11.17 1.59 2.04
N ILE A 208 -12.39 1.20 2.41
CA ILE A 208 -12.71 0.84 3.81
C ILE A 208 -11.90 -0.39 4.26
N SER A 209 -11.75 -1.38 3.38
CA SER A 209 -10.92 -2.57 3.67
C SER A 209 -9.44 -2.21 3.81
N ALA A 210 -8.92 -1.28 3.00
CA ALA A 210 -7.56 -0.76 3.07
C ALA A 210 -7.26 -0.07 4.42
N LEU A 211 -8.16 0.79 4.93
CA LEU A 211 -8.02 1.37 6.27
C LEU A 211 -8.05 0.31 7.38
N ASN A 212 -8.89 -0.72 7.26
CA ASN A 212 -8.95 -1.83 8.21
C ASN A 212 -7.73 -2.77 8.14
N ASN A 213 -7.06 -2.88 6.99
CA ASN A 213 -5.76 -3.54 6.88
C ASN A 213 -4.70 -2.69 7.58
N MET A 214 -4.57 -1.42 7.18
CA MET A 214 -3.56 -0.50 7.70
C MET A 214 -3.63 -0.34 9.23
N ARG A 215 -4.83 -0.26 9.82
CA ARG A 215 -4.95 -0.19 11.29
C ARG A 215 -4.51 -1.48 12.00
N ARG A 216 -4.72 -2.65 11.40
CA ARG A 216 -4.19 -3.93 11.91
C ARG A 216 -2.67 -4.01 11.73
N GLU A 217 -2.13 -3.43 10.66
CA GLU A 217 -0.70 -3.42 10.35
C GLU A 217 0.11 -2.60 11.36
N MET A 218 -0.38 -1.40 11.74
CA MET A 218 0.21 -0.62 12.83
C MET A 218 0.28 -1.42 14.16
N GLN A 219 -0.79 -2.13 14.50
CA GLN A 219 -0.83 -2.98 15.70
C GLN A 219 0.09 -4.20 15.58
N PHE A 220 0.19 -4.77 14.38
CA PHE A 220 1.12 -5.86 14.08
C PHE A 220 2.58 -5.41 14.23
N PHE A 221 2.94 -4.16 13.91
CA PHE A 221 4.27 -3.60 14.15
C PHE A 221 4.54 -3.45 15.66
N GLU A 222 3.61 -2.83 16.40
CA GLU A 222 3.67 -2.69 17.87
C GLU A 222 3.87 -4.05 18.56
N ILE A 223 3.08 -5.06 18.16
CA ILE A 223 3.13 -6.43 18.69
C ILE A 223 4.41 -7.15 18.27
N THR A 224 4.87 -7.01 17.02
CA THR A 224 6.09 -7.66 16.51
C THR A 224 7.33 -7.12 17.19
N ALA A 225 7.46 -5.80 17.31
CA ALA A 225 8.58 -5.17 18.03
C ALA A 225 8.61 -5.62 19.49
N THR A 226 7.45 -5.66 20.17
CA THR A 226 7.36 -6.15 21.55
C THR A 226 7.68 -7.64 21.68
N LYS A 227 7.15 -8.49 20.80
CA LYS A 227 7.29 -9.96 20.86
C LYS A 227 8.74 -10.42 20.69
N TYR A 228 9.48 -9.79 19.78
CA TYR A 228 10.86 -10.17 19.45
C TYR A 228 11.91 -9.20 20.05
N GLY A 229 11.50 -8.25 20.90
CA GLY A 229 12.41 -7.30 21.54
C GLY A 229 13.17 -6.41 20.55
N LEU A 230 12.52 -5.98 19.47
CA LEU A 230 13.15 -5.15 18.43
C LEU A 230 13.31 -3.71 18.94
N THR A 231 14.56 -3.27 19.14
CA THR A 231 14.87 -1.89 19.48
C THR A 231 14.63 -0.99 18.26
N LEU A 232 13.59 -0.14 18.32
CA LEU A 232 13.29 0.82 17.27
C LEU A 232 14.04 2.14 17.48
N ARG A 233 14.73 2.59 16.44
CA ARG A 233 15.35 3.91 16.32
C ARG A 233 14.28 5.02 16.38
N GLN A 234 14.69 6.26 16.66
CA GLN A 234 13.81 7.44 16.71
C GLN A 234 14.18 8.46 15.62
N ASP A 235 14.52 7.98 14.43
CA ASP A 235 14.86 8.84 13.29
C ASP A 235 13.62 9.56 12.73
N PRO A 236 13.73 10.80 12.26
CA PRO A 236 12.65 11.50 11.56
C PRO A 236 12.34 10.87 10.19
N PRO A 237 11.23 11.24 9.52
CA PRO A 237 10.95 10.76 8.17
C PRO A 237 12.03 11.25 7.19
N THR A 238 12.62 10.32 6.42
CA THR A 238 13.63 10.61 5.39
C THR A 238 13.07 11.45 4.23
N PRO A 239 13.93 12.03 3.37
CA PRO A 239 13.46 12.72 2.16
C PRO A 239 12.59 11.83 1.23
N ILE A 240 12.94 10.54 1.08
CA ILE A 240 12.16 9.61 0.25
C ILE A 240 10.81 9.28 0.90
N THR A 241 10.80 9.03 2.21
CA THR A 241 9.57 8.82 2.98
C THR A 241 8.65 10.05 2.90
N ARG A 242 9.20 11.27 2.92
CA ARG A 242 8.42 12.51 2.68
C ARG A 242 7.88 12.56 1.26
N ALA A 243 8.69 12.26 0.24
CA ALA A 243 8.23 12.26 -1.15
C ALA A 243 7.11 11.22 -1.43
N LEU A 244 7.08 10.09 -0.72
CA LEU A 244 5.94 9.16 -0.70
C LEU A 244 4.68 9.77 -0.06
N LEU A 245 4.83 10.50 1.06
CA LEU A 245 3.75 11.26 1.68
C LEU A 245 3.22 12.39 0.78
N ASP A 246 4.10 13.04 0.01
CA ASP A 246 3.74 14.09 -0.94
C ASP A 246 3.04 13.52 -2.18
N LEU A 247 3.46 12.35 -2.69
CA LEU A 247 2.73 11.60 -3.71
C LEU A 247 1.30 11.24 -3.25
N PHE A 248 1.16 10.76 -2.01
CA PHE A 248 -0.14 10.52 -1.39
C PHE A 248 -1.02 11.79 -1.32
N VAL A 249 -0.46 12.93 -0.91
CA VAL A 249 -1.20 14.22 -0.92
C VAL A 249 -1.58 14.63 -2.33
N SER A 250 -0.70 14.45 -3.32
CA SER A 250 -0.94 14.77 -4.73
C SER A 250 -2.07 13.93 -5.34
N ALA A 251 -1.98 12.60 -5.27
CA ALA A 251 -2.97 11.69 -5.87
C ALA A 251 -4.34 11.69 -5.16
N SER A 252 -4.40 12.15 -3.90
CA SER A 252 -5.66 12.37 -3.17
C SER A 252 -6.13 13.84 -3.15
N SER A 253 -5.46 14.73 -3.89
CA SER A 253 -5.88 16.13 -4.08
C SER A 253 -7.25 16.25 -4.76
N SER A 254 -7.86 17.43 -4.69
CA SER A 254 -9.12 17.75 -5.39
C SER A 254 -8.98 17.83 -6.91
N SER A 255 -7.76 18.01 -7.42
CA SER A 255 -7.43 18.06 -8.85
C SER A 255 -7.15 16.68 -9.45
N ALA A 256 -6.64 15.72 -8.67
CA ALA A 256 -6.45 14.34 -9.11
C ALA A 256 -7.81 13.61 -9.22
N SER A 257 -7.93 12.66 -10.15
CA SER A 257 -9.12 11.85 -10.35
C SER A 257 -9.26 10.75 -9.28
N MET A 258 -10.24 9.85 -9.44
CA MET A 258 -10.32 8.61 -8.66
C MET A 258 -9.35 7.55 -9.19
N LEU A 259 -9.08 7.54 -10.50
CA LEU A 259 -8.20 6.56 -11.14
C LEU A 259 -6.74 6.78 -10.72
N GLU A 260 -6.27 8.03 -10.71
CA GLU A 260 -4.91 8.37 -10.25
C GLU A 260 -4.65 7.92 -8.79
N GLY A 261 -5.62 8.17 -7.90
CA GLY A 261 -5.57 7.68 -6.51
C GLY A 261 -5.58 6.16 -6.40
N MET A 262 -6.40 5.48 -7.21
CA MET A 262 -6.45 4.02 -7.24
C MET A 262 -5.20 3.38 -7.88
N VAL A 263 -4.54 4.06 -8.83
CA VAL A 263 -3.23 3.66 -9.38
C VAL A 263 -2.13 3.81 -8.33
N VAL A 264 -2.13 4.86 -7.50
CA VAL A 264 -1.21 4.95 -6.36
C VAL A 264 -1.44 3.83 -5.36
N LEU A 265 -2.68 3.59 -4.95
CA LEU A 265 -3.01 2.50 -4.03
C LEU A 265 -2.61 1.13 -4.60
N TRP A 266 -2.97 0.81 -5.84
CA TRP A 266 -2.56 -0.47 -6.43
C TRP A 266 -1.03 -0.56 -6.60
N GLY A 267 -0.39 0.53 -7.03
CA GLY A 267 1.02 0.51 -7.40
C GLY A 267 1.94 0.26 -6.22
N THR A 268 1.77 0.99 -5.11
CA THR A 268 2.61 0.77 -3.91
C THR A 268 2.35 -0.61 -3.32
N GLU A 269 1.09 -1.01 -3.13
CA GLU A 269 0.71 -2.34 -2.64
C GLU A 269 1.25 -3.48 -3.52
N HIS A 270 1.32 -3.28 -4.83
CA HIS A 270 1.90 -4.25 -5.76
C HIS A 270 3.43 -4.28 -5.70
N CYS A 271 4.10 -3.13 -5.62
CA CYS A 271 5.55 -3.07 -5.36
C CYS A 271 5.88 -3.79 -4.05
N TYR A 272 5.18 -3.46 -2.97
CA TYR A 272 5.36 -4.05 -1.64
C TYR A 272 5.14 -5.57 -1.64
N ARG A 273 4.06 -6.07 -2.28
CA ARG A 273 3.84 -7.52 -2.44
C ARG A 273 5.00 -8.19 -3.20
N SER A 274 5.43 -7.61 -4.31
CA SER A 274 6.48 -8.17 -5.15
C SER A 274 7.84 -8.17 -4.44
N ALA A 275 8.14 -7.12 -3.67
CA ALA A 275 9.33 -7.00 -2.83
C ALA A 275 9.40 -8.10 -1.77
N TRP A 276 8.32 -8.33 -1.01
CA TRP A 276 8.29 -9.39 -0.01
C TRP A 276 8.22 -10.80 -0.62
N GLN A 277 7.66 -10.96 -1.82
CA GLN A 277 7.73 -12.22 -2.58
C GLN A 277 9.16 -12.49 -3.09
N TYR A 278 9.91 -11.47 -3.50
CA TYR A 278 11.34 -11.58 -3.82
C TYR A 278 12.14 -11.99 -2.58
N ALA A 279 11.97 -11.31 -1.44
CA ALA A 279 12.60 -11.70 -0.17
C ALA A 279 12.29 -13.16 0.22
N SER A 280 11.02 -13.59 0.12
CA SER A 280 10.62 -14.97 0.44
C SER A 280 11.24 -16.03 -0.47
N SER A 281 11.72 -15.68 -1.67
CA SER A 281 12.37 -16.64 -2.57
C SER A 281 13.71 -17.16 -2.04
N PHE A 282 14.36 -16.40 -1.14
CA PHE A 282 15.63 -16.76 -0.50
C PHE A 282 15.46 -17.50 0.84
N SER A 283 14.24 -17.55 1.41
CA SER A 283 14.02 -18.13 2.76
C SER A 283 14.27 -19.64 2.84
N THR A 284 14.44 -20.32 1.71
CA THR A 284 14.89 -21.73 1.65
C THR A 284 16.41 -21.90 1.78
N SER A 285 17.20 -20.82 1.70
CA SER A 285 18.66 -20.84 1.89
C SER A 285 19.09 -20.96 3.35
N LEU A 286 18.17 -20.78 4.30
CA LEU A 286 18.42 -20.94 5.74
C LEU A 286 18.47 -22.43 6.13
N SER A 287 19.68 -22.99 6.09
CA SER A 287 19.98 -24.37 6.51
C SER A 287 19.84 -24.59 8.02
N THR A 288 19.88 -23.53 8.83
CA THR A 288 19.56 -23.54 10.26
C THR A 288 18.69 -22.33 10.64
N PRO A 289 17.76 -22.46 11.61
CA PRO A 289 17.05 -21.31 12.14
C PRO A 289 18.01 -20.38 12.90
N SER A 290 18.02 -19.09 12.57
CA SER A 290 18.79 -18.09 13.33
C SER A 290 18.25 -17.92 14.75
N THR A 291 19.15 -17.61 15.68
CA THR A 291 18.83 -17.20 17.07
C THR A 291 18.53 -15.71 17.21
N ASP A 292 18.88 -14.90 16.20
CA ASP A 292 18.84 -13.44 16.32
C ASP A 292 17.41 -12.94 16.17
N SER A 293 16.93 -12.16 17.14
CA SER A 293 15.50 -11.90 17.25
C SER A 293 14.91 -11.09 16.09
N HIS A 294 15.72 -10.28 15.42
CA HIS A 294 15.33 -9.53 14.21
C HIS A 294 15.20 -10.43 12.98
N ILE A 295 16.06 -11.45 12.83
CA ILE A 295 15.93 -12.48 11.80
C ILE A 295 14.72 -13.39 12.09
N VAL A 296 14.53 -13.78 13.36
CA VAL A 296 13.35 -14.55 13.78
C VAL A 296 12.06 -13.76 13.50
N ALA A 297 12.04 -12.45 13.74
CA ALA A 297 10.92 -11.58 13.40
C ALA A 297 10.66 -11.51 11.89
N LEU A 298 11.72 -11.40 11.08
CA LEU A 298 11.63 -11.40 9.62
C LEU A 298 10.92 -12.65 9.08
N HIS A 299 11.43 -13.84 9.41
CA HIS A 299 10.89 -15.09 8.85
C HIS A 299 9.59 -15.58 9.50
N GLN A 300 9.35 -15.30 10.79
CA GLN A 300 8.14 -15.79 11.49
C GLN A 300 6.97 -14.80 11.48
N ALA A 301 7.17 -13.54 11.10
CA ALA A 301 6.11 -12.53 11.12
C ALA A 301 6.08 -11.64 9.87
N LEU A 302 7.20 -10.97 9.55
CA LEU A 302 7.21 -9.91 8.54
C LEU A 302 7.05 -10.46 7.11
N ILE A 303 7.96 -11.32 6.65
CA ILE A 303 7.89 -11.92 5.30
C ILE A 303 6.54 -12.66 5.09
N PRO A 304 6.01 -13.48 6.04
CA PRO A 304 4.70 -14.11 5.91
C PRO A 304 3.50 -13.15 5.80
N ASN A 305 3.58 -11.92 6.30
CA ASN A 305 2.44 -10.98 6.28
C ASN A 305 2.10 -10.55 4.85
N TRP A 306 3.07 -9.99 4.13
CA TRP A 306 2.88 -9.44 2.78
C TRP A 306 3.06 -10.47 1.66
N THR A 307 3.55 -11.68 1.96
CA THR A 307 3.45 -12.83 1.03
C THR A 307 2.15 -13.61 1.18
N SER A 308 1.29 -13.26 2.14
CA SER A 308 0.08 -14.02 2.44
C SER A 308 -0.92 -14.10 1.26
N PRO A 309 -1.69 -15.19 1.13
CA PRO A 309 -2.79 -15.28 0.18
C PRO A 309 -3.91 -14.25 0.42
N ALA A 310 -4.00 -13.70 1.64
CA ALA A 310 -4.95 -12.64 1.99
C ALA A 310 -4.53 -11.30 1.40
N PHE A 311 -3.27 -10.91 1.59
CA PHE A 311 -2.69 -9.69 1.00
C PHE A 311 -2.69 -9.77 -0.53
N SER A 312 -2.30 -10.92 -1.09
CA SER A 312 -2.33 -11.15 -2.55
C SER A 312 -3.72 -10.90 -3.16
N LYS A 313 -4.78 -11.44 -2.54
CA LYS A 313 -6.17 -11.21 -2.98
C LYS A 313 -6.63 -9.75 -2.86
N PHE A 314 -6.10 -9.00 -1.89
CA PHE A 314 -6.37 -7.57 -1.77
C PHE A 314 -5.70 -6.79 -2.92
N VAL A 315 -4.41 -7.03 -3.21
CA VAL A 315 -3.70 -6.42 -4.35
C VAL A 315 -4.40 -6.73 -5.68
N ASP A 316 -4.84 -7.98 -5.88
CA ASP A 316 -5.57 -8.38 -7.10
C ASP A 316 -6.95 -7.73 -7.21
N ALA A 317 -7.67 -7.55 -6.08
CA ALA A 317 -8.94 -6.82 -6.06
C ALA A 317 -8.75 -5.33 -6.40
N THR A 318 -7.69 -4.70 -5.90
CA THR A 318 -7.33 -3.32 -6.25
C THR A 318 -6.96 -3.22 -7.73
N ARG A 319 -6.14 -4.14 -8.24
CA ARG A 319 -5.74 -4.22 -9.65
C ARG A 319 -6.95 -4.32 -10.58
N LEU A 320 -7.90 -5.19 -10.26
CA LEU A 320 -9.14 -5.36 -11.01
C LEU A 320 -9.99 -4.09 -11.00
N LEU A 321 -10.06 -3.37 -9.87
CA LEU A 321 -10.78 -2.09 -9.81
C LEU A 321 -10.05 -0.96 -10.55
N VAL A 322 -8.71 -0.92 -10.59
CA VAL A 322 -7.98 0.03 -11.45
C VAL A 322 -8.28 -0.21 -12.93
N ASP A 323 -8.22 -1.47 -13.39
CA ASP A 323 -8.58 -1.82 -14.77
C ASP A 323 -10.06 -1.49 -15.07
N GLU A 324 -10.98 -1.79 -14.15
CA GLU A 324 -12.41 -1.50 -14.31
C GLU A 324 -12.69 0.00 -14.34
N LEU A 325 -12.07 0.79 -13.46
CA LEU A 325 -12.16 2.25 -13.45
C LEU A 325 -11.60 2.87 -14.75
N ALA A 326 -10.46 2.39 -15.25
CA ALA A 326 -9.91 2.84 -16.52
C ALA A 326 -10.85 2.56 -17.70
N ASN A 327 -11.54 1.41 -17.72
CA ASN A 327 -12.45 1.04 -18.81
C ASN A 327 -13.83 1.75 -18.77
N ILE A 328 -14.32 2.18 -17.60
CA ILE A 328 -15.58 2.96 -17.51
C ILE A 328 -15.36 4.47 -17.69
N THR A 329 -14.12 4.94 -17.64
CA THR A 329 -13.79 6.37 -17.62
C THR A 329 -13.79 6.93 -19.05
N THR A 330 -14.95 7.44 -19.47
CA THR A 330 -15.18 8.07 -20.78
C THR A 330 -14.88 9.57 -20.79
N THR A 331 -13.90 10.02 -20.00
CA THR A 331 -13.46 11.42 -19.96
C THR A 331 -12.93 11.85 -21.32
N ARG A 332 -13.31 13.07 -21.74
CA ARG A 332 -12.84 13.70 -22.99
C ARG A 332 -11.32 13.73 -23.09
N ASP A 333 -10.67 13.83 -21.93
CA ASP A 333 -9.25 14.02 -21.75
C ASP A 333 -8.55 12.74 -21.23
N GLY A 334 -9.17 11.56 -21.45
CA GLY A 334 -8.66 10.27 -20.96
C GLY A 334 -7.24 9.91 -21.40
N LYS A 335 -6.70 10.53 -22.46
CA LYS A 335 -5.28 10.45 -22.82
C LYS A 335 -4.37 11.17 -21.82
N GLU A 336 -4.80 12.31 -21.29
CA GLU A 336 -4.05 13.06 -20.27
C GLU A 336 -4.13 12.36 -18.92
N GLU A 337 -5.28 11.79 -18.58
CA GLU A 337 -5.47 10.94 -17.40
C GLU A 337 -4.60 9.66 -17.48
N MET A 338 -4.52 9.03 -18.65
CA MET A 338 -3.60 7.92 -18.94
C MET A 338 -2.14 8.34 -18.72
N ASN A 339 -1.69 9.44 -19.35
CA ASN A 339 -0.33 9.96 -19.19
C ASN A 339 0.04 10.18 -17.72
N ARG A 340 -0.86 10.79 -16.93
CA ARG A 340 -0.66 11.01 -15.49
C ARG A 340 -0.60 9.70 -14.71
N CYS A 341 -1.40 8.69 -15.06
CA CYS A 341 -1.28 7.35 -14.47
C CYS A 341 0.09 6.70 -14.78
N GLU A 342 0.64 6.88 -15.99
CA GLU A 342 1.99 6.39 -16.30
C GLU A 342 3.09 7.13 -15.52
N GLU A 343 2.99 8.46 -15.41
CA GLU A 343 3.95 9.30 -14.68
C GLU A 343 3.94 8.98 -13.18
N ILE A 344 2.74 8.82 -12.60
CA ILE A 344 2.53 8.31 -11.24
C ILE A 344 3.20 6.93 -11.06
N PHE A 345 3.00 5.97 -11.97
CA PHE A 345 3.58 4.64 -11.79
C PHE A 345 5.11 4.62 -11.93
N ARG A 346 5.68 5.47 -12.80
CA ARG A 346 7.13 5.74 -12.85
C ARG A 346 7.64 6.33 -11.53
N GLN A 347 6.91 7.30 -10.96
CA GLN A 347 7.25 7.91 -9.67
C GLN A 347 7.18 6.91 -8.52
N ILE A 348 6.18 6.02 -8.49
CA ILE A 348 6.09 4.92 -7.51
C ILE A 348 7.35 4.04 -7.61
N CYS A 349 7.70 3.56 -8.81
CA CYS A 349 8.90 2.74 -8.98
C CYS A 349 10.17 3.45 -8.47
N TRP A 350 10.34 4.74 -8.81
CA TRP A 350 11.49 5.55 -8.38
C TRP A 350 11.56 5.77 -6.86
N LEU A 351 10.42 5.89 -6.18
CA LEU A 351 10.33 6.06 -4.73
C LEU A 351 10.55 4.73 -3.99
N GLU A 352 9.89 3.66 -4.42
CA GLU A 352 9.99 2.32 -3.83
C GLU A 352 11.43 1.78 -3.92
N GLU A 353 12.13 2.00 -5.05
CA GLU A 353 13.56 1.69 -5.22
C GLU A 353 14.45 2.31 -4.12
N ARG A 354 14.07 3.49 -3.61
CA ARG A 354 14.85 4.32 -2.66
C ARG A 354 14.27 4.33 -1.25
N PHE A 355 13.21 3.58 -1.01
CA PHE A 355 12.56 3.48 0.30
C PHE A 355 13.26 2.46 1.21
N TRP A 356 13.82 1.41 0.61
CA TRP A 356 14.59 0.39 1.30
C TRP A 356 15.94 0.95 1.81
N PRO A 357 16.35 0.65 3.05
CA PRO A 357 17.65 1.06 3.58
C PRO A 357 18.83 0.52 2.75
N ASP A 358 19.81 1.38 2.49
CA ASP A 358 21.09 0.99 1.88
C ASP A 358 21.82 -0.02 2.76
N VAL A 359 22.15 -1.19 2.20
CA VAL A 359 22.95 -2.21 2.88
C VAL A 359 24.13 -2.67 2.05
N ASN A 360 25.26 -2.90 2.73
CA ASN A 360 26.45 -3.46 2.13
C ASN A 360 26.28 -4.96 1.83
N GLY A 361 27.27 -5.58 1.18
CA GLY A 361 27.23 -7.02 0.84
C GLY A 361 27.25 -8.00 2.04
N MET A 362 27.30 -7.50 3.28
CA MET A 362 27.16 -8.26 4.52
C MET A 362 25.79 -8.04 5.19
N GLY A 363 24.92 -7.18 4.64
CA GLY A 363 23.60 -6.85 5.19
C GLY A 363 23.60 -5.75 6.26
N GLU A 364 24.72 -5.06 6.47
CA GLU A 364 24.88 -3.95 7.44
C GLU A 364 24.57 -2.58 6.79
N GLU A 365 24.29 -1.53 7.59
CA GLU A 365 24.02 -0.17 7.07
C GLU A 365 25.19 0.34 6.23
N ASP A 366 24.96 0.64 4.94
CA ASP A 366 25.99 1.27 4.10
C ASP A 366 26.09 2.76 4.41
N VAL A 367 27.05 3.09 5.28
CA VAL A 367 27.33 4.48 5.68
C VAL A 367 27.91 5.32 4.53
N THR A 368 28.45 4.68 3.48
CA THR A 368 29.02 5.38 2.31
C THR A 368 27.95 5.76 1.30
N ALA A 369 26.90 4.95 1.13
CA ALA A 369 25.75 5.26 0.26
C ALA A 369 25.03 6.57 0.65
N ARG A 370 25.01 6.93 1.94
CA ARG A 370 24.45 8.19 2.44
C ARG A 370 25.28 9.43 2.06
N LEU A 371 26.53 9.26 1.60
CA LEU A 371 27.39 10.33 1.11
C LEU A 371 27.43 10.28 -0.42
N GLY A 372 26.57 11.10 -1.05
CA GLY A 372 26.67 11.39 -2.49
C GLY A 372 28.06 11.95 -2.86
N PRO A 373 28.43 11.92 -4.16
CA PRO A 373 29.81 12.05 -4.61
C PRO A 373 30.51 13.34 -4.15
N ASP A 374 31.37 13.16 -3.14
CA ASP A 374 32.46 14.00 -2.65
C ASP A 374 32.25 15.53 -2.73
N LEU A 375 31.30 16.03 -1.91
CA LEU A 375 31.49 17.35 -1.31
C LEU A 375 32.50 17.23 -0.17
N GLY A 376 33.78 17.30 -0.54
CA GLY A 376 34.92 17.17 0.37
C GLY A 376 34.89 18.14 1.56
N PRO A 377 35.67 17.88 2.61
CA PRO A 377 35.52 18.53 3.91
C PRO A 377 35.74 20.04 3.83
N MET A 378 34.64 20.79 3.98
CA MET A 378 34.66 22.22 4.33
C MET A 378 35.38 22.37 5.69
N GLY A 379 36.65 22.74 5.64
CA GLY A 379 37.43 23.03 6.84
C GLY A 379 36.80 24.16 7.67
N PRO A 380 36.97 24.16 9.00
CA PRO A 380 36.34 25.16 9.87
C PRO A 380 36.77 26.57 9.47
N GLY A 381 35.78 27.42 9.16
CA GLY A 381 36.00 28.82 8.79
C GLY A 381 36.75 29.58 9.89
N MET A 382 37.83 30.25 9.51
CA MET A 382 38.74 30.89 10.45
C MET A 382 38.38 32.37 10.66
N ASP A 383 37.42 32.63 11.54
CA ASP A 383 37.01 33.98 11.92
C ASP A 383 38.14 34.70 12.71
N ASN A 384 38.90 35.55 12.03
CA ASN A 384 39.58 36.67 12.69
C ASN A 384 39.87 37.83 11.72
N ILE A 385 39.28 39.00 11.98
CA ILE A 385 39.53 40.24 11.25
C ILE A 385 40.22 41.23 12.19
N ASN A 386 41.50 41.55 11.92
CA ASN A 386 42.15 42.82 12.23
C ASN A 386 43.49 42.95 11.47
N GLY A 387 43.86 44.17 11.08
CA GLY A 387 45.07 44.48 10.29
C GLY A 387 46.33 44.73 11.15
N PRO A 388 47.40 45.42 10.64
CA PRO A 388 47.39 46.35 9.50
C PRO A 388 48.57 46.17 8.48
N MET A 389 48.84 47.23 7.70
CA MET A 389 49.73 47.33 6.51
C MET A 389 51.20 46.95 6.70
N ASN A 390 51.84 46.45 5.63
CA ASN A 390 52.97 47.16 4.98
C ASN A 390 53.30 46.66 3.56
N GLY A 391 53.94 47.52 2.74
CA GLY A 391 54.57 47.17 1.44
C GLY A 391 56.08 46.84 1.59
N PRO A 392 56.90 46.79 0.52
CA PRO A 392 56.75 47.48 -0.78
C PRO A 392 57.01 46.63 -2.05
N MET A 393 57.28 47.29 -3.18
CA MET A 393 57.45 46.75 -4.56
C MET A 393 58.81 46.04 -4.81
N ASN A 394 58.95 45.27 -5.91
CA ASN A 394 59.73 45.70 -7.10
C ASN A 394 59.64 44.78 -8.36
N ASN A 395 59.76 45.39 -9.55
CA ASN A 395 60.23 44.93 -10.88
C ASN A 395 59.70 43.69 -11.64
N GLY A 396 59.55 43.87 -12.98
CA GLY A 396 59.50 42.84 -14.03
C GLY A 396 60.88 42.57 -14.68
N PRO A 397 61.00 42.14 -15.97
CA PRO A 397 60.36 42.77 -17.14
C PRO A 397 59.84 41.80 -18.26
N MET A 398 59.52 42.32 -19.45
CA MET A 398 58.92 41.61 -20.60
C MET A 398 59.91 41.14 -21.69
N ASN A 399 59.56 40.10 -22.48
CA ASN A 399 59.71 39.96 -23.95
C ASN A 399 59.24 38.56 -24.44
N ASN A 400 58.83 38.26 -25.69
CA ASN A 400 58.51 39.07 -26.90
C ASN A 400 57.49 38.32 -27.83
N ARG A 401 57.04 38.96 -28.93
CA ARG A 401 56.14 38.50 -30.04
C ARG A 401 56.91 37.78 -31.19
N PRO A 402 56.34 37.28 -32.34
CA PRO A 402 55.08 37.54 -33.11
C PRO A 402 54.15 36.30 -33.31
N ILE A 403 52.94 36.29 -33.92
CA ILE A 403 52.16 37.08 -34.93
C ILE A 403 52.25 36.59 -36.40
N ASP A 404 51.08 36.58 -37.08
CA ASP A 404 50.69 36.37 -38.51
C ASP A 404 50.06 35.01 -38.92
N ASN A 405 49.06 34.91 -39.83
CA ASN A 405 48.31 35.94 -40.61
C ASN A 405 46.85 35.48 -40.97
N GLY A 406 46.03 36.36 -41.60
CA GLY A 406 44.64 36.09 -42.07
C GLY A 406 44.53 35.65 -43.55
N PRO A 407 43.43 35.92 -44.33
CA PRO A 407 42.28 36.80 -44.03
C PRO A 407 40.85 36.38 -44.53
N MET A 408 39.89 37.27 -44.25
CA MET A 408 38.48 37.49 -44.66
C MET A 408 37.88 36.89 -45.97
N ASN A 409 36.54 36.67 -45.97
CA ASN A 409 35.59 37.55 -46.72
C ASN A 409 34.08 37.40 -46.34
N GLY A 410 33.29 38.45 -46.60
CA GLY A 410 31.81 38.52 -46.57
C GLY A 410 31.27 39.17 -47.86
N PRO A 411 30.18 39.99 -47.88
CA PRO A 411 29.27 40.39 -46.78
C PRO A 411 27.76 40.63 -47.15
N ARG A 412 26.94 41.01 -46.14
CA ARG A 412 25.75 41.93 -46.15
C ARG A 412 24.47 41.66 -46.99
N SER A 413 23.31 41.79 -46.31
CA SER A 413 22.30 42.87 -46.57
C SER A 413 21.39 43.08 -45.33
N ASN A 414 20.43 44.02 -45.36
CA ASN A 414 19.97 44.79 -44.17
C ASN A 414 18.44 44.74 -43.89
N PRO A 415 17.95 45.11 -42.67
CA PRO A 415 16.52 45.06 -42.29
C PRO A 415 15.80 46.43 -42.19
N MET A 416 14.46 46.42 -42.25
CA MET A 416 13.43 47.35 -41.67
C MET A 416 12.03 46.78 -42.05
N ASN A 417 10.87 47.14 -41.48
CA ASN A 417 10.38 48.44 -40.99
C ASN A 417 9.18 48.30 -40.00
N ASN A 418 8.72 49.41 -39.41
CA ASN A 418 7.44 49.56 -38.67
C ASN A 418 6.60 50.73 -39.28
N PRO A 419 5.33 50.97 -38.89
CA PRO A 419 5.03 52.24 -38.20
C PRO A 419 3.81 52.24 -37.23
N LEU A 420 3.61 53.36 -36.50
CA LEU A 420 2.48 53.62 -35.59
C LEU A 420 1.36 54.50 -36.19
N ASN A 421 0.13 54.35 -35.68
CA ASN A 421 -0.76 55.46 -35.22
C ASN A 421 -1.91 54.87 -34.36
N GLY A 422 -2.61 55.57 -33.45
CA GLY A 422 -2.52 56.97 -33.00
C GLY A 422 -3.18 57.17 -31.62
N GLN A 423 -3.28 58.43 -31.14
CA GLN A 423 -3.59 58.80 -29.75
C GLN A 423 -5.08 59.07 -29.44
N LEU A 424 -5.47 59.11 -28.15
CA LEU A 424 -6.28 60.23 -27.60
C LEU A 424 -6.28 60.39 -26.06
N ASN A 425 -6.63 61.62 -25.63
CA ASN A 425 -6.88 62.14 -24.26
C ASN A 425 -8.32 61.75 -23.78
N ARG A 426 -8.85 61.94 -22.55
CA ARG A 426 -8.53 62.65 -21.26
C ARG A 426 -9.51 62.11 -20.16
N GLN A 427 -9.57 62.47 -18.85
CA GLN A 427 -8.85 63.35 -17.90
C GLN A 427 -9.07 62.81 -16.44
N MET A 428 -8.68 63.55 -15.40
CA MET A 428 -9.04 63.34 -13.97
C MET A 428 -10.55 63.49 -13.67
N ASN A 429 -11.04 62.84 -12.61
CA ASN A 429 -11.45 63.53 -11.37
C ASN A 429 -11.53 62.57 -10.15
N GLY A 430 -11.71 63.09 -8.94
CA GLY A 430 -11.96 62.31 -7.71
C GLY A 430 -12.88 63.03 -6.71
N GLY A 431 -13.33 62.29 -5.68
CA GLY A 431 -14.34 62.72 -4.68
C GLY A 431 -15.80 62.52 -5.16
N ASP A 432 -16.81 62.48 -4.30
CA ASP A 432 -16.85 62.36 -2.82
C ASP A 432 -18.28 61.92 -2.38
N GLY A 433 -18.46 61.51 -1.12
CA GLY A 433 -19.74 61.09 -0.50
C GLY A 433 -19.95 59.56 -0.48
N SER A 434 -20.08 58.88 0.67
CA SER A 434 -21.16 58.90 1.70
C SER A 434 -22.40 58.07 1.29
N GLU A 435 -22.95 57.15 2.09
CA GLU A 435 -22.95 57.03 3.56
C GLU A 435 -22.83 55.56 4.11
N ARG A 436 -22.41 55.45 5.40
CA ARG A 436 -22.95 54.67 6.57
C ARG A 436 -23.76 53.36 6.34
N ASN A 437 -23.78 52.36 7.25
CA ASN A 437 -23.19 52.14 8.59
C ASN A 437 -23.33 50.65 9.01
N GLY A 438 -22.71 50.22 10.13
CA GLY A 438 -23.01 48.95 10.84
C GLY A 438 -21.99 47.83 10.59
N ARG A 439 -20.87 47.67 11.30
CA ARG A 439 -20.62 47.41 12.74
C ARG A 439 -21.15 46.06 13.28
N ASN A 440 -20.20 45.27 13.81
CA ASN A 440 -20.31 44.30 14.92
C ASN A 440 -21.10 43.00 14.69
N SER A 441 -20.84 41.90 15.42
CA SER A 441 -19.59 41.36 16.02
C SER A 441 -19.87 39.93 16.54
N PHE A 442 -18.87 39.05 16.62
CA PHE A 442 -19.03 37.75 17.29
C PHE A 442 -19.31 37.89 18.80
N SER A 443 -20.19 37.03 19.32
CA SER A 443 -20.32 36.72 20.74
C SER A 443 -20.78 35.29 20.95
N LEU A 444 -19.88 34.42 21.42
CA LEU A 444 -20.23 33.13 21.99
C LEU A 444 -20.31 33.29 23.51
N SER A 445 -21.31 32.68 24.13
CA SER A 445 -21.50 32.73 25.59
C SER A 445 -21.48 31.31 26.14
N ASN A 446 -20.48 30.98 26.97
CA ASN A 446 -20.51 29.80 27.82
C ASN A 446 -21.35 30.08 29.07
N GLY A 447 -21.87 29.02 29.70
CA GLY A 447 -22.55 29.10 30.99
C GLY A 447 -22.87 27.72 31.56
N ASP A 448 -21.99 27.21 32.43
CA ASP A 448 -22.31 26.10 33.33
C ASP A 448 -23.23 26.58 34.46
N GLY A 449 -24.14 25.72 34.92
CA GLY A 449 -25.05 25.99 36.03
C GLY A 449 -25.72 24.72 36.54
N LEU A 450 -25.64 24.46 37.84
CA LEU A 450 -26.05 23.21 38.50
C LEU A 450 -27.29 23.43 39.40
N GLU A 451 -27.97 22.32 39.71
CA GLU A 451 -28.95 22.11 40.81
C GLU A 451 -30.27 22.92 40.81
N SER A 452 -31.41 22.21 40.76
CA SER A 452 -32.19 21.84 41.98
C SER A 452 -33.70 21.62 41.75
N VAL A 453 -34.17 20.40 42.05
CA VAL A 453 -35.46 20.01 42.68
C VAL A 453 -36.80 20.63 42.23
N GLY A 454 -37.77 19.76 41.87
CA GLY A 454 -39.19 19.98 42.24
C GLY A 454 -40.28 19.32 41.37
N GLN A 455 -40.82 18.18 41.84
CA GLN A 455 -42.20 17.69 41.64
C GLN A 455 -42.68 17.37 40.19
N ASP A 456 -43.62 16.45 39.92
CA ASP A 456 -44.49 15.59 40.74
C ASP A 456 -44.78 14.25 40.01
N ALA A 457 -45.44 13.31 40.72
CA ALA A 457 -46.00 12.01 40.27
C ALA A 457 -45.04 10.81 40.09
#